data_AF-A0A1F7HDK1-F1
#
_entry.id   AF-A0A1F7HDK1-F1
#
_cell.length_a   1.000
_cell.length_b   1.000
_cell.length_c   1.000
_cell.angle_alpha   90.00
_cell.angle_beta   90.00
_cell.angle_gamma   90.00
#
_symmetry.space_group_name_H-M   'P 1'
#
loop_
_entity.id
_entity.type
_entity.pdbx_description
1 polymer ?
#
loop_
_entity_poly.entity_id
_entity_poly.type
_entity_poly.pdbx_seq_one_letter_code
_entity_poly.pdbx_strand_id
1 'polypeptide(L)'
;DLHIHLGATTSPYFLWELAHRQGIRLPEKNYWKFIDLVTIHKKIASKVYLKKITPSTQGTPSPFELTHKIQSSPLAVEECVHRALSDAYRNMRADLIELRFNPMFRNREGEHDLDKVIFAAVTGLKRACIEYPIKAGIILETDRQFNKEQHMIIARKAVEFKSYGIVGMDISGPSPEKFSFDDFVEAAEYVRSHGLGLTVHTGEFTGPDEVREVVEKIKPHRIGHGISAVKDPTLLREIARKGIVLELCPTSNIKTGVVKNWDELKNIINILKKYEIGFTINSDGPEFLSTDVKKEFQLLLQKKIITQEDAEHVIHLSHTASFVQ
;
A
#
# COMPACT_ATOMS: atom_id res chain seq x y z
N ASP A 1 6.48 -8.05 -4.26
CA ASP A 1 6.08 -6.74 -3.70
C ASP A 1 4.79 -6.93 -2.93
N LEU A 2 4.85 -6.83 -1.60
CA LEU A 2 3.70 -7.07 -0.73
C LEU A 2 3.00 -5.78 -0.31
N HIS A 3 3.55 -4.61 -0.65
CA HIS A 3 3.02 -3.30 -0.25
C HIS A 3 3.09 -2.32 -1.40
N ILE A 4 2.01 -2.33 -2.19
CA ILE A 4 1.88 -1.55 -3.41
C ILE A 4 0.43 -1.13 -3.62
N HIS A 5 0.19 0.18 -3.71
CA HIS A 5 -1.15 0.75 -3.84
C HIS A 5 -1.53 0.95 -5.30
N LEU A 6 -2.74 0.52 -5.68
CA LEU A 6 -3.28 0.74 -7.03
C LEU A 6 -3.32 2.24 -7.40
N GLY A 7 -3.69 3.08 -6.43
CA GLY A 7 -3.75 4.53 -6.57
C GLY A 7 -2.43 5.15 -7.05
N ALA A 8 -1.31 4.57 -6.64
CA ALA A 8 0.03 5.08 -6.87
C ALA A 8 0.85 4.25 -7.89
N THR A 9 0.25 3.20 -8.47
CA THR A 9 0.89 2.29 -9.45
C THR A 9 0.42 2.56 -10.89
N THR A 10 -0.67 3.31 -11.08
CA THR A 10 -1.17 3.61 -12.42
C THR A 10 -0.35 4.71 -13.08
N SER A 11 0.17 4.44 -14.28
CA SER A 11 1.06 5.36 -14.98
C SER A 11 0.38 6.69 -15.36
N PRO A 12 1.10 7.83 -15.33
CA PRO A 12 0.51 9.14 -15.62
C PRO A 12 -0.13 9.26 -17.01
N TYR A 13 0.44 8.63 -18.04
CA TYR A 13 -0.15 8.67 -19.38
C TYR A 13 -1.52 7.99 -19.40
N PHE A 14 -1.63 6.87 -18.68
CA PHE A 14 -2.87 6.10 -18.65
C PHE A 14 -3.92 6.78 -17.77
N LEU A 15 -3.52 7.36 -16.64
CA LEU A 15 -4.40 8.23 -15.85
C LEU A 15 -4.95 9.40 -16.68
N TRP A 16 -4.10 10.03 -17.48
CA TRP A 16 -4.51 11.11 -18.37
C TRP A 16 -5.54 10.63 -19.40
N GLU A 17 -5.26 9.53 -20.10
CA GLU A 17 -6.18 8.92 -21.06
C GLU A 17 -7.53 8.58 -20.41
N LEU A 18 -7.49 7.89 -19.28
CA LEU A 18 -8.65 7.41 -18.54
C LEU A 18 -9.51 8.57 -18.02
N ALA A 19 -8.90 9.68 -17.60
CA ALA A 19 -9.61 10.89 -17.23
C ALA A 19 -10.39 11.48 -18.41
N HIS A 20 -9.77 11.56 -19.60
CA HIS A 20 -10.41 12.10 -20.80
C HIS A 20 -11.53 11.18 -21.31
N ARG A 21 -11.30 9.86 -21.34
CA ARG A 21 -12.31 8.86 -21.72
C ARG A 21 -13.58 8.96 -20.86
N GLN A 22 -13.41 9.31 -19.58
CA GLN A 22 -14.52 9.44 -18.63
C GLN A 22 -15.10 10.87 -18.54
N GLY A 23 -14.56 11.83 -19.28
CA GLY A 23 -14.98 13.24 -19.17
C GLY A 23 -14.66 13.89 -17.83
N ILE A 24 -13.66 13.38 -17.08
CA ILE A 24 -13.24 13.94 -15.80
C ILE A 24 -12.44 15.22 -16.06
N ARG A 25 -12.92 16.34 -15.54
CA ARG A 25 -12.21 17.62 -15.62
C ARG A 25 -10.95 17.58 -14.75
N LEU A 26 -9.79 17.68 -15.40
CA LEU A 26 -8.49 17.78 -14.74
C LEU A 26 -8.18 19.23 -14.32
N PRO A 27 -7.44 19.42 -13.21
CA PRO A 27 -6.96 20.74 -12.80
C PRO A 27 -5.91 21.31 -13.77
N GLU A 28 -5.16 20.44 -14.44
CA GLU A 28 -4.13 20.79 -15.42
C GLU A 28 -4.58 20.44 -16.84
N LYS A 29 -4.44 21.39 -17.77
CA LYS A 29 -4.70 21.20 -19.21
C LYS A 29 -3.47 20.74 -19.98
N ASN A 30 -2.28 20.84 -19.37
CA ASN A 30 -1.03 20.42 -19.96
C ASN A 30 -0.61 19.08 -19.36
N TYR A 31 -0.31 18.10 -20.21
CA TYR A 31 0.06 16.75 -19.79
C TYR A 31 1.29 16.71 -18.88
N TRP A 32 2.32 17.53 -19.15
CA TRP A 32 3.53 17.56 -18.34
C TRP A 32 3.28 18.12 -16.94
N LYS A 33 2.44 19.16 -16.84
CA LYS A 33 2.00 19.66 -15.52
C LYS A 33 1.15 18.64 -14.76
N PHE A 34 0.36 17.84 -15.47
CA PHE A 34 -0.37 16.73 -14.85
C PHE A 34 0.57 15.66 -14.30
N ILE A 35 1.66 15.31 -15.01
CA ILE A 35 2.69 14.42 -14.48
C ILE A 35 3.27 14.99 -13.18
N ASP A 36 3.66 16.27 -13.16
CA ASP A 36 4.20 16.93 -11.97
C ASP A 36 3.22 16.90 -10.78
N LEU A 37 1.91 16.95 -11.07
CA LEU A 37 0.86 16.89 -10.07
C LEU A 37 0.76 15.50 -9.42
N VAL A 38 0.72 14.45 -10.25
CA VAL A 38 0.48 13.06 -9.84
C VAL A 38 1.76 12.27 -9.55
N THR A 39 2.92 12.91 -9.49
CA THR A 39 4.19 12.26 -9.16
C THR A 39 5.03 13.07 -8.17
N ILE A 40 5.98 12.40 -7.52
CA ILE A 40 6.97 12.96 -6.61
C ILE A 40 8.35 12.63 -7.16
N HIS A 41 8.89 13.58 -7.92
CA HIS A 41 10.23 13.46 -8.51
C HIS A 41 11.36 13.61 -7.48
N LYS A 42 11.19 14.48 -6.49
CA LYS A 42 12.21 14.83 -5.50
C LYS A 42 11.69 14.62 -4.08
N LYS A 43 12.62 14.49 -3.14
CA LYS A 43 12.30 14.46 -1.71
C LYS A 43 11.50 15.71 -1.32
N ILE A 44 10.41 15.51 -0.60
CA ILE A 44 9.58 16.55 -0.02
C ILE A 44 9.52 16.40 1.50
N ALA A 45 9.09 17.44 2.20
CA ALA A 45 8.85 17.36 3.64
C ALA A 45 7.57 16.53 3.92
N SER A 46 7.56 15.80 5.03
CA SER A 46 6.42 14.97 5.44
C SER A 46 5.11 15.74 5.52
N LYS A 47 5.15 16.96 6.05
CA LYS A 47 3.96 17.86 6.08
C LYS A 47 3.42 18.19 4.69
N VAL A 48 4.28 18.26 3.66
CA VAL A 48 3.86 18.51 2.28
C VAL A 48 3.30 17.24 1.65
N TYR A 49 3.90 16.09 1.94
CA TYR A 49 3.36 14.79 1.52
C TYR A 49 1.98 14.54 2.11
N LEU A 50 1.81 14.73 3.42
CA LEU A 50 0.52 14.56 4.09
C LEU A 50 -0.56 15.44 3.47
N LYS A 51 -0.24 16.70 3.10
CA LYS A 51 -1.19 17.56 2.36
C LYS A 51 -1.56 17.04 0.97
N LYS A 52 -0.70 16.25 0.31
CA LYS A 52 -1.00 15.63 -0.99
C LYS A 52 -1.91 14.40 -0.86
N ILE A 53 -1.92 13.73 0.29
CA ILE A 53 -2.75 12.53 0.51
C ILE A 53 -4.04 12.85 1.26
N THR A 54 -4.06 13.91 2.07
CA THR A 54 -5.27 14.34 2.78
C THR A 54 -6.27 15.00 1.81
N PRO A 55 -7.58 14.71 1.95
CA PRO A 55 -8.62 15.41 1.22
C PRO A 55 -8.54 16.93 1.32
N SER A 56 -8.76 17.61 0.20
CA SER A 56 -8.69 19.07 0.15
C SER A 56 -9.95 19.73 0.74
N THR A 57 -9.74 20.76 1.56
CA THR A 57 -10.84 21.59 2.10
C THR A 57 -11.17 22.81 1.23
N GLN A 58 -10.41 23.06 0.15
CA GLN A 58 -10.49 24.29 -0.66
C GLN A 58 -10.96 24.04 -2.11
N GLY A 59 -11.74 22.98 -2.35
CA GLY A 59 -12.41 22.72 -3.63
C GLY A 59 -11.52 22.23 -4.78
N THR A 60 -10.19 22.27 -4.65
CA THR A 60 -9.27 21.62 -5.59
C THR A 60 -8.84 20.27 -5.03
N PRO A 61 -9.15 19.13 -5.66
CA PRO A 61 -8.81 17.82 -5.12
C PRO A 61 -7.30 17.65 -4.95
N SER A 62 -6.90 16.95 -3.90
CA SER A 62 -5.53 16.50 -3.72
C SER A 62 -5.11 15.56 -4.86
N PRO A 63 -3.80 15.37 -5.11
CA PRO A 63 -3.33 14.38 -6.09
C PRO A 63 -3.89 12.97 -5.85
N PHE A 64 -4.03 12.54 -4.59
CA PHE A 64 -4.62 11.23 -4.26
C PHE A 64 -6.13 11.19 -4.54
N GLU A 65 -6.88 12.23 -4.18
CA GLU A 65 -8.31 12.32 -4.53
C GLU A 65 -8.51 12.27 -6.05
N LEU A 66 -7.68 12.99 -6.79
CA LEU A 66 -7.75 13.02 -8.25
C LEU A 66 -7.43 11.63 -8.84
N THR A 67 -6.37 10.96 -8.40
CA THR A 67 -6.00 9.64 -8.92
C THR A 67 -7.04 8.58 -8.55
N HIS A 68 -7.60 8.60 -7.34
CA HIS A 68 -8.71 7.74 -6.94
C HIS A 68 -9.95 7.97 -7.81
N LYS A 69 -10.30 9.23 -8.06
CA LYS A 69 -11.42 9.61 -8.93
C LYS A 69 -11.19 9.17 -10.37
N ILE A 70 -9.99 9.31 -10.92
CA ILE A 70 -9.68 8.87 -12.29
C ILE A 70 -9.83 7.35 -12.41
N GLN A 71 -9.36 6.60 -11.43
CA GLN A 71 -9.50 5.14 -11.43
C GLN A 71 -10.69 4.69 -10.57
N SER A 72 -11.80 5.42 -10.69
CA SER A 72 -13.11 5.05 -10.16
C SER A 72 -14.00 4.54 -11.29
N SER A 73 -15.01 3.73 -10.95
CA SER A 73 -15.80 2.86 -11.85
C SER A 73 -15.23 1.45 -12.04
N PRO A 74 -16.10 0.44 -12.22
CA PRO A 74 -15.67 -0.95 -12.45
C PRO A 74 -14.67 -1.09 -13.59
N LEU A 75 -14.97 -0.53 -14.78
CA LEU A 75 -14.10 -0.66 -15.96
C LEU A 75 -12.73 0.00 -15.76
N ALA A 76 -12.70 1.18 -15.15
CA ALA A 76 -11.45 1.86 -14.84
C ALA A 76 -10.59 1.04 -13.87
N VAL A 77 -11.21 0.47 -12.83
CA VAL A 77 -10.52 -0.37 -11.85
C VAL A 77 -9.99 -1.65 -12.48
N GLU A 78 -10.76 -2.32 -13.35
CA GLU A 78 -10.29 -3.50 -14.08
C GLU A 78 -9.04 -3.19 -14.91
N GLU A 79 -9.09 -2.16 -15.75
CA GLU A 79 -7.97 -1.77 -16.60
C GLU A 79 -6.75 -1.38 -15.75
N CYS A 80 -6.94 -0.64 -14.65
CA CYS A 80 -5.86 -0.25 -13.76
C CYS A 80 -5.21 -1.43 -13.03
N VAL A 81 -5.99 -2.39 -12.53
CA VAL A 81 -5.44 -3.60 -11.87
C VAL A 81 -4.69 -4.45 -12.88
N HIS A 82 -5.27 -4.69 -14.06
CA HIS A 82 -4.62 -5.46 -15.12
C HIS A 82 -3.26 -4.85 -15.49
N ARG A 83 -3.22 -3.54 -15.73
CA ARG A 83 -1.98 -2.83 -16.09
C ARG A 83 -0.96 -2.84 -14.96
N ALA A 84 -1.38 -2.57 -13.72
CA ALA A 84 -0.48 -2.58 -12.55
C ALA A 84 0.26 -3.93 -12.44
N LEU A 85 -0.44 -5.04 -12.60
CA LEU A 85 0.14 -6.38 -12.54
C LEU A 85 0.97 -6.73 -13.79
N SER A 86 0.52 -6.32 -14.96
CA SER A 86 1.26 -6.51 -16.22
C SER A 86 2.60 -5.76 -16.19
N ASP A 87 2.60 -4.52 -15.71
CA ASP A 87 3.80 -3.69 -15.58
C ASP A 87 4.71 -4.20 -14.47
N ALA A 88 4.15 -4.71 -13.37
CA ALA A 88 4.91 -5.38 -12.33
C ALA A 88 5.72 -6.58 -12.87
N TYR A 89 5.09 -7.43 -13.69
CA TYR A 89 5.80 -8.55 -14.31
C TYR A 89 6.83 -8.08 -15.35
N ARG A 90 6.40 -7.24 -16.30
CA ARG A 90 7.20 -6.88 -17.48
C ARG A 90 8.35 -5.92 -17.16
N ASN A 91 8.07 -4.91 -16.35
CA ASN A 91 9.00 -3.80 -16.12
C ASN A 91 9.76 -3.99 -14.81
N MET A 92 9.04 -4.38 -13.75
CA MET A 92 9.61 -4.53 -12.40
C MET A 92 10.23 -5.92 -12.18
N ARG A 93 9.92 -6.90 -13.04
CA ARG A 93 10.35 -8.31 -12.90
C ARG A 93 9.92 -8.94 -11.57
N ALA A 94 8.77 -8.51 -11.05
CA ALA A 94 8.15 -9.13 -9.89
C ALA A 94 7.39 -10.40 -10.33
N ASP A 95 7.58 -11.49 -9.60
CA ASP A 95 6.84 -12.75 -9.76
C ASP A 95 5.72 -12.91 -8.72
N LEU A 96 5.69 -12.05 -7.70
CA LEU A 96 4.68 -11.99 -6.65
C LEU A 96 4.26 -10.54 -6.34
N ILE A 97 2.96 -10.25 -6.39
CA ILE A 97 2.37 -8.93 -6.06
C ILE A 97 1.14 -9.07 -5.16
N GLU A 98 1.06 -8.29 -4.10
CA GLU A 98 -0.20 -8.04 -3.36
C GLU A 98 -0.63 -6.59 -3.54
N LEU A 99 -1.55 -6.38 -4.48
CA LEU A 99 -2.03 -5.05 -4.85
C LEU A 99 -3.12 -4.61 -3.88
N ARG A 100 -2.95 -3.44 -3.26
CA ARG A 100 -3.94 -2.91 -2.32
C ARG A 100 -4.69 -1.71 -2.87
N PHE A 101 -5.98 -1.64 -2.57
CA PHE A 101 -6.80 -0.45 -2.85
C PHE A 101 -8.02 -0.39 -1.94
N ASN A 102 -8.52 0.83 -1.69
CA ASN A 102 -9.78 1.05 -1.00
C ASN A 102 -10.94 1.11 -2.01
N PRO A 103 -11.88 0.13 -2.01
CA PRO A 103 -12.96 0.10 -2.98
C PRO A 103 -14.03 1.18 -2.74
N MET A 104 -14.21 1.65 -1.49
CA MET A 104 -15.12 2.77 -1.20
C MET A 104 -14.60 4.09 -1.77
N PHE A 105 -13.29 4.28 -1.90
CA PHE A 105 -12.75 5.44 -2.63
C PHE A 105 -12.92 5.33 -4.15
N ARG A 106 -13.28 4.16 -4.70
CA ARG A 106 -13.48 3.95 -6.14
C ARG A 106 -14.95 3.87 -6.55
N ASN A 107 -15.86 3.94 -5.58
CA ASN A 107 -17.29 3.76 -5.80
C ASN A 107 -18.07 5.07 -6.01
N ARG A 108 -17.38 6.23 -6.00
CA ARG A 108 -17.94 7.58 -6.19
C ARG A 108 -19.13 7.85 -5.28
N GLU A 109 -18.91 7.75 -3.97
CA GLU A 109 -19.95 8.04 -2.96
C GLU A 109 -21.22 7.18 -3.15
N GLY A 110 -21.06 5.97 -3.67
CA GLY A 110 -22.15 5.03 -3.91
C GLY A 110 -22.79 5.09 -5.31
N GLU A 111 -22.32 5.93 -6.24
CA GLU A 111 -22.74 5.88 -7.65
C GLU A 111 -22.48 4.49 -8.26
N HIS A 112 -21.38 3.86 -7.85
CA HIS A 112 -21.05 2.50 -8.24
C HIS A 112 -21.25 1.54 -7.07
N ASP A 113 -21.87 0.41 -7.36
CA ASP A 113 -21.98 -0.69 -6.42
C ASP A 113 -20.58 -1.24 -6.07
N LEU A 114 -20.36 -1.49 -4.78
CA LEU A 114 -19.06 -1.91 -4.26
C LEU A 114 -18.65 -3.29 -4.81
N ASP A 115 -19.61 -4.19 -5.03
CA ASP A 115 -19.37 -5.52 -5.56
C ASP A 115 -18.94 -5.45 -7.02
N LYS A 116 -19.52 -4.52 -7.79
CA LYS A 116 -19.09 -4.28 -9.17
C LYS A 116 -17.65 -3.78 -9.22
N VAL A 117 -17.26 -2.89 -8.30
CA VAL A 117 -15.88 -2.38 -8.20
C VAL A 117 -14.91 -3.52 -7.86
N ILE A 118 -15.22 -4.34 -6.85
CA ILE A 118 -14.36 -5.44 -6.41
C ILE A 118 -14.29 -6.56 -7.46
N PHE A 119 -15.43 -6.92 -8.05
CA PHE A 119 -15.50 -7.91 -9.13
C PHE A 119 -14.65 -7.49 -10.33
N ALA A 120 -14.68 -6.21 -10.70
CA ALA A 120 -13.87 -5.70 -11.80
C ALA A 120 -12.37 -5.69 -11.46
N ALA A 121 -12.00 -5.36 -10.21
CA ALA A 121 -10.62 -5.50 -9.74
C ALA A 121 -10.13 -6.95 -9.85
N VAL A 122 -10.93 -7.90 -9.38
CA VAL A 122 -10.67 -9.35 -9.52
C VAL A 122 -10.56 -9.76 -10.99
N THR A 123 -11.40 -9.21 -11.87
CA THR A 123 -11.34 -9.50 -13.31
C THR A 123 -10.00 -9.05 -13.89
N GLY A 124 -9.56 -7.83 -13.55
CA GLY A 124 -8.24 -7.32 -13.96
C GLY A 124 -7.09 -8.19 -13.44
N LEU A 125 -7.19 -8.65 -12.20
CA LEU A 125 -6.26 -9.60 -11.58
C LEU A 125 -6.19 -10.92 -12.37
N LYS A 126 -7.34 -11.55 -12.64
CA LYS A 126 -7.38 -12.83 -13.36
C LYS A 126 -6.86 -12.70 -14.78
N ARG A 127 -7.21 -11.62 -15.48
CA ARG A 127 -6.67 -11.33 -16.82
C ARG A 127 -5.15 -11.27 -16.81
N ALA A 128 -4.56 -10.53 -15.87
CA ALA A 128 -3.11 -10.43 -15.76
C ALA A 128 -2.45 -11.78 -15.44
N CYS A 129 -3.02 -12.58 -14.54
CA CYS A 129 -2.51 -13.92 -14.21
C CYS A 129 -2.67 -14.96 -15.34
N ILE A 130 -3.59 -14.74 -16.28
CA ILE A 130 -3.70 -15.57 -17.50
C ILE A 130 -2.61 -15.17 -18.50
N GLU A 131 -2.36 -13.88 -18.66
CA GLU A 131 -1.39 -13.35 -19.63
C GLU A 131 0.07 -13.54 -19.19
N TYR A 132 0.33 -13.48 -17.88
CA TYR A 132 1.67 -13.50 -17.31
C TYR A 132 1.77 -14.50 -16.14
N PRO A 133 2.90 -15.21 -15.99
CA PRO A 133 3.12 -16.14 -14.88
C PRO A 133 3.48 -15.41 -13.58
N ILE A 134 2.62 -14.47 -13.17
CA ILE A 134 2.74 -13.70 -11.94
C ILE A 134 1.76 -14.25 -10.90
N LYS A 135 2.24 -14.50 -9.68
CA LYS A 135 1.39 -14.76 -8.52
C LYS A 135 0.87 -13.42 -8.00
N ALA A 136 -0.44 -13.27 -7.90
CA ALA A 136 -1.00 -12.03 -7.42
C ALA A 136 -2.27 -12.22 -6.58
N GLY A 137 -2.47 -11.30 -5.65
CA GLY A 137 -3.68 -11.17 -4.85
C GLY A 137 -4.02 -9.71 -4.61
N ILE A 138 -5.25 -9.46 -4.20
CA ILE A 138 -5.73 -8.12 -3.85
C ILE A 138 -5.95 -8.02 -2.34
N ILE A 139 -5.52 -6.92 -1.75
CA ILE A 139 -5.84 -6.54 -0.38
C ILE A 139 -6.86 -5.38 -0.43
N LEU A 140 -7.99 -5.54 0.24
CA LEU A 140 -8.95 -4.44 0.36
C LEU A 140 -8.54 -3.54 1.52
N GLU A 141 -8.28 -2.27 1.20
CA GLU A 141 -7.96 -1.26 2.22
C GLU A 141 -9.24 -0.62 2.76
N THR A 142 -9.27 -0.43 4.07
CA THR A 142 -10.13 0.57 4.71
C THR A 142 -9.32 1.80 5.07
N ASP A 143 -9.99 2.91 5.43
CA ASP A 143 -9.32 4.16 5.79
C ASP A 143 -9.53 4.53 7.27
N ARG A 144 -8.53 5.13 7.93
CA ARG A 144 -8.62 5.64 9.32
C ARG A 144 -9.71 6.72 9.51
N GLN A 145 -10.23 7.30 8.44
CA GLN A 145 -11.35 8.25 8.47
C GLN A 145 -12.72 7.56 8.51
N PHE A 146 -12.78 6.24 8.31
CA PHE A 146 -14.02 5.48 8.30
C PHE A 146 -14.51 5.18 9.72
N ASN A 147 -15.82 4.99 9.84
CA ASN A 147 -16.41 4.52 11.08
C ASN A 147 -16.38 2.97 11.16
N LYS A 148 -16.74 2.45 12.34
CA LYS A 148 -16.83 1.02 12.61
C LYS A 148 -17.68 0.24 11.59
N GLU A 149 -18.80 0.78 11.14
CA GLU A 149 -19.67 0.11 10.17
C GLU A 149 -18.99 -0.02 8.80
N GLN A 150 -18.33 1.04 8.34
CA GLN A 150 -17.58 1.05 7.08
C GLN A 150 -16.41 0.06 7.11
N HIS A 151 -15.67 -0.03 8.21
CA HIS A 151 -14.65 -1.07 8.40
C HIS A 151 -15.23 -2.48 8.25
N MET A 152 -16.38 -2.72 8.88
CA MET A 152 -17.07 -4.01 8.80
C MET A 152 -17.62 -4.31 7.41
N ILE A 153 -18.05 -3.31 6.63
CA ILE A 153 -18.45 -3.50 5.23
C ILE A 153 -17.26 -3.99 4.41
N ILE A 154 -16.10 -3.35 4.51
CA ILE A 154 -14.89 -3.78 3.78
C ILE A 154 -14.47 -5.20 4.22
N ALA A 155 -14.51 -5.50 5.52
CA ALA A 155 -14.19 -6.83 6.04
C ALA A 155 -15.10 -7.92 5.47
N ARG A 156 -16.42 -7.68 5.46
CA ARG A 156 -17.40 -8.62 4.86
C ARG A 156 -17.15 -8.82 3.38
N LYS A 157 -16.86 -7.74 2.63
CA LYS A 157 -16.53 -7.83 1.20
C LYS A 157 -15.22 -8.57 0.95
N ALA A 158 -14.21 -8.39 1.80
CA ALA A 158 -12.97 -9.14 1.67
C ALA A 158 -13.21 -10.66 1.81
N VAL A 159 -14.03 -11.07 2.79
CA VAL A 159 -14.41 -12.47 3.00
C VAL A 159 -15.26 -13.01 1.86
N GLU A 160 -16.27 -12.25 1.41
CA GLU A 160 -17.14 -12.62 0.29
C GLU A 160 -16.35 -12.90 -1.00
N PHE A 161 -15.34 -12.08 -1.28
CA PHE A 161 -14.53 -12.20 -2.49
C PHE A 161 -13.24 -13.03 -2.32
N LYS A 162 -13.04 -13.68 -1.17
CA LYS A 162 -11.83 -14.46 -0.84
C LYS A 162 -11.49 -15.50 -1.92
N SER A 163 -12.47 -16.30 -2.32
CA SER A 163 -12.28 -17.36 -3.32
C SER A 163 -11.96 -16.84 -4.74
N TYR A 164 -12.11 -15.54 -4.96
CA TYR A 164 -11.90 -14.92 -6.26
C TYR A 164 -10.54 -14.22 -6.37
N GLY A 165 -9.79 -14.03 -5.28
CA GLY A 165 -8.45 -13.42 -5.31
C GLY A 165 -8.26 -12.27 -4.34
N ILE A 166 -9.22 -11.98 -3.46
CA ILE A 166 -8.97 -11.16 -2.28
C ILE A 166 -8.22 -12.00 -1.25
N VAL A 167 -7.05 -11.54 -0.83
CA VAL A 167 -6.14 -12.28 0.05
C VAL A 167 -5.98 -11.67 1.43
N GLY A 168 -6.40 -10.41 1.62
CA GLY A 168 -6.33 -9.76 2.92
C GLY A 168 -7.06 -8.44 3.03
N MET A 169 -6.93 -7.84 4.21
CA MET A 169 -7.40 -6.49 4.52
C MET A 169 -6.27 -5.64 5.11
N ASP A 170 -6.35 -4.34 4.88
CA ASP A 170 -5.44 -3.33 5.44
C ASP A 170 -6.23 -2.11 5.94
N ILE A 171 -5.63 -1.30 6.80
CA ILE A 171 -6.09 0.03 7.19
C ILE A 171 -4.97 1.04 6.95
N SER A 172 -5.27 2.08 6.17
CA SER A 172 -4.34 3.15 5.80
C SER A 172 -5.02 4.53 5.89
N GLY A 173 -4.39 5.57 5.34
CA GLY A 173 -4.93 6.93 5.33
C GLY A 173 -4.53 7.79 6.53
N PRO A 174 -4.91 9.08 6.52
CA PRO A 174 -4.56 10.02 7.59
C PRO A 174 -5.33 9.71 8.88
N SER A 175 -4.68 9.85 10.04
CA SER A 175 -5.37 9.78 11.34
C SER A 175 -6.10 11.09 11.66
N PRO A 176 -7.45 11.15 11.63
CA PRO A 176 -8.17 12.24 12.25
C PRO A 176 -7.99 12.22 13.79
N GLU A 177 -8.20 13.34 14.46
CA GLU A 177 -8.02 13.46 15.92
C GLU A 177 -8.85 12.47 16.74
N LYS A 178 -9.98 12.01 16.19
CA LYS A 178 -10.91 11.06 16.85
C LYS A 178 -10.69 9.59 16.46
N PHE A 179 -9.68 9.30 15.63
CA PHE A 179 -9.42 7.92 15.23
C PHE A 179 -9.03 7.06 16.43
N SER A 180 -9.64 5.88 16.54
CA SER A 180 -9.27 4.83 17.48
C SER A 180 -9.21 3.50 16.75
N PHE A 181 -8.17 2.70 17.03
CA PHE A 181 -8.12 1.33 16.55
C PHE A 181 -9.24 0.46 17.10
N ASP A 182 -9.91 0.87 18.19
CA ASP A 182 -11.06 0.14 18.75
C ASP A 182 -12.21 0.03 17.75
N ASP A 183 -12.39 1.00 16.86
CA ASP A 183 -13.40 0.96 15.80
C ASP A 183 -13.06 -0.08 14.71
N PHE A 184 -11.78 -0.48 14.61
CA PHE A 184 -11.28 -1.43 13.62
C PHE A 184 -11.13 -2.87 14.15
N VAL A 185 -11.05 -3.06 15.48
CA VAL A 185 -10.81 -4.38 16.11
C VAL A 185 -11.75 -5.47 15.58
N GLU A 186 -13.06 -5.18 15.52
CA GLU A 186 -14.06 -6.17 15.08
C GLU A 186 -13.85 -6.59 13.62
N ALA A 187 -13.51 -5.64 12.74
CA ALA A 187 -13.25 -5.91 11.33
C ALA A 187 -11.99 -6.74 11.14
N ALA A 188 -10.92 -6.42 11.88
CA ALA A 188 -9.68 -7.18 11.90
C ALA A 188 -9.88 -8.63 12.38
N GLU A 189 -10.65 -8.83 13.46
CA GLU A 189 -11.00 -10.16 13.98
C GLU A 189 -11.86 -10.95 13.00
N TYR A 190 -12.81 -10.30 12.34
CA TYR A 190 -13.65 -10.93 11.33
C TYR A 190 -12.82 -11.46 10.15
N VAL A 191 -11.93 -10.64 9.58
CA VAL A 191 -11.06 -11.04 8.45
C VAL A 191 -10.14 -12.20 8.85
N ARG A 192 -9.49 -12.10 10.02
CA ARG A 192 -8.59 -13.16 10.50
C ARG A 192 -9.31 -14.47 10.80
N SER A 193 -10.49 -14.42 11.42
CA SER A 193 -11.28 -15.64 11.72
C SER A 193 -11.79 -16.35 10.46
N HIS A 194 -11.89 -15.64 9.34
CA HIS A 194 -12.22 -16.21 8.02
C HIS A 194 -10.96 -16.57 7.20
N GLY A 195 -9.78 -16.56 7.82
CA GLY A 195 -8.52 -17.02 7.22
C GLY A 195 -8.00 -16.13 6.09
N LEU A 196 -8.27 -14.83 6.14
CA LEU A 196 -7.63 -13.83 5.29
C LEU A 196 -6.42 -13.23 6.00
N GLY A 197 -5.47 -12.73 5.21
CA GLY A 197 -4.35 -11.94 5.70
C GLY A 197 -4.80 -10.61 6.30
N LEU A 198 -3.98 -10.09 7.21
CA LEU A 198 -4.22 -8.81 7.86
C LEU A 198 -2.90 -8.06 7.96
N THR A 199 -2.85 -6.89 7.35
CA THR A 199 -1.76 -5.92 7.49
C THR A 199 -2.32 -4.59 8.00
N VAL A 200 -1.48 -3.74 8.56
CA VAL A 200 -1.88 -2.43 9.12
C VAL A 200 -0.79 -1.43 8.84
N HIS A 201 -1.11 -0.31 8.18
CA HIS A 201 -0.18 0.82 8.13
C HIS A 201 -0.04 1.43 9.51
N THR A 202 1.18 1.46 10.04
CA THR A 202 1.52 2.20 11.27
C THR A 202 3.03 2.37 11.39
N GLY A 203 3.48 3.34 12.19
CA GLY A 203 4.89 3.56 12.44
C GLY A 203 5.67 4.15 11.27
N GLU A 204 4.97 4.69 10.27
CA GLU A 204 5.56 5.51 9.22
C GLU A 204 5.63 6.97 9.68
N PHE A 205 4.50 7.68 9.68
CA PHE A 205 4.37 9.05 10.19
C PHE A 205 4.08 9.11 11.69
N THR A 206 3.86 7.96 12.33
CA THR A 206 3.45 7.83 13.74
C THR A 206 4.55 7.21 14.60
N GLY A 207 4.44 7.41 15.92
CA GLY A 207 5.43 6.93 16.90
C GLY A 207 5.32 5.43 17.20
N PRO A 208 6.28 4.88 17.96
CA PRO A 208 6.26 3.47 18.38
C PRO A 208 5.04 3.12 19.24
N ASP A 209 4.41 4.10 19.91
CA ASP A 209 3.21 3.87 20.73
C ASP A 209 2.01 3.40 19.90
N GLU A 210 1.82 3.97 18.70
CA GLU A 210 0.76 3.51 17.78
C GLU A 210 1.07 2.10 17.26
N VAL A 211 2.34 1.81 16.98
CA VAL A 211 2.77 0.47 16.56
C VAL A 211 2.50 -0.55 17.66
N ARG A 212 2.77 -0.19 18.92
CA ARG A 212 2.46 -1.01 20.09
C ARG A 212 0.97 -1.28 20.20
N GLU A 213 0.13 -0.26 20.08
CA GLU A 213 -1.32 -0.42 20.10
C GLU A 213 -1.80 -1.41 19.02
N VAL A 214 -1.27 -1.31 17.81
CA VAL A 214 -1.57 -2.24 16.70
C VAL A 214 -1.14 -3.68 17.03
N VAL A 215 0.07 -3.86 17.57
CA VAL A 215 0.61 -5.17 17.95
C VAL A 215 -0.20 -5.84 19.08
N GLU A 216 -0.72 -5.05 20.01
CA GLU A 216 -1.46 -5.52 21.18
C GLU A 216 -2.94 -5.77 20.86
N LYS A 217 -3.62 -4.78 20.25
CA LYS A 217 -5.06 -4.82 19.99
C LYS A 217 -5.40 -5.57 18.70
N ILE A 218 -4.76 -5.18 17.59
CA ILE A 218 -5.14 -5.67 16.24
C ILE A 218 -4.51 -7.02 15.94
N LYS A 219 -3.26 -7.24 16.38
CA LYS A 219 -2.50 -8.48 16.16
C LYS A 219 -2.42 -8.84 14.66
N PRO A 220 -1.87 -7.95 13.81
CA PRO A 220 -1.78 -8.21 12.38
C PRO A 220 -0.70 -9.24 12.08
N HIS A 221 -0.76 -9.83 10.88
CA HIS A 221 0.31 -10.71 10.39
C HIS A 221 1.51 -9.88 9.91
N ARG A 222 1.24 -8.69 9.35
CA ARG A 222 2.26 -7.77 8.83
C ARG A 222 1.95 -6.33 9.23
N ILE A 223 2.96 -5.47 9.21
CA ILE A 223 2.80 -4.03 9.46
C ILE A 223 3.35 -3.26 8.26
N GLY A 224 2.51 -2.42 7.66
CA GLY A 224 2.89 -1.43 6.66
C GLY A 224 3.90 -0.45 7.24
N HIS A 225 5.11 -0.42 6.70
CA HIS A 225 6.27 0.32 7.22
C HIS A 225 6.78 -0.15 8.59
N GLY A 226 6.19 0.30 9.70
CA GLY A 226 6.62 -0.04 11.06
C GLY A 226 8.01 0.48 11.47
N ILE A 227 8.61 1.38 10.69
CA ILE A 227 10.00 1.82 10.89
C ILE A 227 10.24 2.56 12.21
N SER A 228 9.22 3.19 12.80
CA SER A 228 9.35 3.86 14.10
C SER A 228 9.51 2.89 15.27
N ALA A 229 9.20 1.60 15.09
CA ALA A 229 9.35 0.56 16.11
C ALA A 229 10.80 0.43 16.60
N VAL A 230 11.79 0.79 15.78
CA VAL A 230 13.22 0.73 16.17
C VAL A 230 13.58 1.63 17.34
N LYS A 231 12.71 2.59 17.69
CA LYS A 231 12.87 3.50 18.83
C LYS A 231 12.54 2.81 20.16
N ASP A 232 11.91 1.64 20.14
CA ASP A 232 11.51 0.90 21.34
C ASP A 232 12.00 -0.57 21.27
N PRO A 233 13.12 -0.90 21.95
CA PRO A 233 13.63 -2.26 22.06
C PRO A 233 12.66 -3.30 22.63
N THR A 234 11.73 -2.89 23.50
CA THR A 234 10.75 -3.81 24.10
C THR A 234 9.69 -4.19 23.07
N LEU A 235 9.24 -3.21 22.26
CA LEU A 235 8.32 -3.42 21.15
C LEU A 235 8.94 -4.32 20.08
N LEU A 236 10.21 -4.11 19.71
CA LEU A 236 10.89 -4.98 18.75
C LEU A 236 10.88 -6.44 19.21
N ARG A 237 11.19 -6.71 20.49
CA ARG A 237 11.14 -8.07 21.03
C ARG A 237 9.75 -8.68 20.95
N GLU A 238 8.71 -7.88 21.12
CA GLU A 238 7.33 -8.34 20.98
C GLU A 238 6.94 -8.64 19.53
N ILE A 239 7.33 -7.79 18.59
CA ILE A 239 7.16 -7.99 17.13
C ILE A 239 7.85 -9.29 16.71
N ALA A 240 9.12 -9.49 17.11
CA ALA A 240 9.88 -10.71 16.84
C ALA A 240 9.18 -11.94 17.40
N ARG A 241 8.78 -11.92 18.68
CA ARG A 241 8.10 -13.03 19.35
C ARG A 241 6.79 -13.42 18.67
N LYS A 242 6.05 -12.45 18.13
CA LYS A 242 4.79 -12.68 17.41
C LYS A 242 4.99 -13.04 15.93
N GLY A 243 6.21 -12.98 15.41
CA GLY A 243 6.50 -13.25 14.00
C GLY A 243 5.87 -12.23 13.05
N ILE A 244 5.67 -10.99 13.49
CA ILE A 244 5.07 -9.94 12.65
C ILE A 244 6.12 -9.43 11.67
N VAL A 245 5.80 -9.43 10.37
CA VAL A 245 6.71 -8.99 9.30
C VAL A 245 6.47 -7.51 8.98
N LEU A 246 7.54 -6.72 8.85
CA LEU A 246 7.46 -5.31 8.45
C LEU A 246 7.54 -5.15 6.92
N GLU A 247 6.64 -4.37 6.34
CA GLU A 247 6.59 -4.07 4.92
C GLU A 247 7.36 -2.75 4.64
N LEU A 248 8.67 -2.80 4.42
CA LEU A 248 9.49 -1.58 4.26
C LEU A 248 9.37 -0.99 2.85
N CYS A 249 9.35 0.33 2.76
CA CYS A 249 9.22 1.07 1.50
C CYS A 249 10.34 2.14 1.41
N PRO A 250 11.60 1.74 1.13
CA PRO A 250 12.78 2.60 1.28
C PRO A 250 12.70 3.96 0.58
N THR A 251 12.43 3.96 -0.73
CA THR A 251 12.33 5.20 -1.51
C THR A 251 11.13 6.04 -1.07
N SER A 252 10.00 5.40 -0.70
CA SER A 252 8.86 6.11 -0.12
C SER A 252 9.29 6.86 1.13
N ASN A 253 9.84 6.16 2.13
CA ASN A 253 10.23 6.77 3.40
C ASN A 253 11.24 7.92 3.22
N ILE A 254 12.17 7.81 2.26
CA ILE A 254 13.12 8.88 1.94
C ILE A 254 12.43 10.05 1.23
N LYS A 255 11.59 9.79 0.22
CA LYS A 255 10.94 10.83 -0.59
C LYS A 255 9.84 11.58 0.16
N THR A 256 9.11 10.91 1.03
CA THR A 256 8.11 11.54 1.92
C THR A 256 8.74 12.27 3.09
N GLY A 257 10.05 12.09 3.30
CA GLY A 257 10.80 12.78 4.34
C GLY A 257 10.59 12.24 5.75
N VAL A 258 9.95 11.06 5.87
CA VAL A 258 9.85 10.31 7.13
C VAL A 258 11.23 9.87 7.60
N VAL A 259 12.06 9.40 6.67
CA VAL A 259 13.47 9.08 6.90
C VAL A 259 14.33 10.19 6.28
N LYS A 260 15.29 10.70 7.06
CA LYS A 260 16.14 11.83 6.70
C LYS A 260 17.04 11.50 5.51
N ASN A 261 17.67 10.33 5.51
CA ASN A 261 18.62 9.93 4.48
C ASN A 261 18.86 8.42 4.50
N TRP A 262 19.65 7.95 3.54
CA TRP A 262 19.99 6.54 3.37
C TRP A 262 20.81 5.96 4.55
N ASP A 263 21.55 6.79 5.29
CA ASP A 263 22.30 6.34 6.48
C ASP A 263 21.36 6.05 7.65
N GLU A 264 20.33 6.89 7.84
CA GLU A 264 19.28 6.61 8.83
C GLU A 264 18.52 5.34 8.47
N LEU A 265 18.17 5.15 7.19
CA LEU A 265 17.55 3.90 6.75
C LEU A 265 18.45 2.68 7.01
N LYS A 266 19.74 2.80 6.75
CA LYS A 266 20.72 1.75 7.05
C LYS A 266 20.74 1.41 8.54
N ASN A 267 20.71 2.42 9.40
CA ASN A 267 20.63 2.20 10.84
C ASN A 267 19.33 1.49 11.25
N ILE A 268 18.19 1.89 10.69
CA ILE A 268 16.89 1.23 10.90
C ILE A 268 16.99 -0.26 10.53
N ILE A 269 17.45 -0.57 9.31
CA ILE A 269 17.58 -1.96 8.83
C ILE A 269 18.56 -2.76 9.70
N ASN A 270 19.69 -2.18 10.10
CA ASN A 270 20.64 -2.85 11.00
C ASN A 270 20.02 -3.17 12.37
N ILE A 271 19.18 -2.28 12.91
CA ILE A 271 18.46 -2.54 14.16
C ILE A 271 17.45 -3.67 13.95
N LEU A 272 16.67 -3.66 12.87
CA LEU A 272 15.72 -4.73 12.57
C LEU A 272 16.41 -6.10 12.48
N LYS A 273 17.54 -6.17 11.76
CA LYS A 273 18.37 -7.38 11.68
C LYS A 273 18.90 -7.83 13.04
N LYS A 274 19.39 -6.89 13.86
CA LYS A 274 19.89 -7.18 15.23
C LYS A 274 18.83 -7.79 16.14
N TYR A 275 17.56 -7.42 15.95
CA TYR A 275 16.44 -7.93 16.72
C TYR A 275 15.70 -9.09 16.01
N GLU A 276 16.26 -9.60 14.91
CA GLU A 276 15.70 -10.70 14.12
C GLU A 276 14.26 -10.42 13.65
N ILE A 277 13.97 -9.16 13.34
CA ILE A 277 12.67 -8.75 12.80
C ILE A 277 12.62 -9.08 11.32
N GLY A 278 11.65 -9.90 10.92
CA GLY A 278 11.37 -10.16 9.52
C GLY A 278 10.87 -8.90 8.81
N PHE A 279 11.41 -8.60 7.64
CA PHE A 279 10.93 -7.49 6.81
C PHE A 279 11.01 -7.79 5.31
N THR A 280 10.14 -7.13 4.54
CA THR A 280 10.14 -7.16 3.06
C THR A 280 10.54 -5.81 2.50
N ILE A 281 10.96 -5.77 1.23
CA ILE A 281 11.21 -4.53 0.48
C ILE A 281 10.12 -4.35 -0.58
N ASN A 282 9.47 -3.19 -0.57
CA ASN A 282 8.28 -2.90 -1.37
C ASN A 282 8.37 -1.51 -2.00
N SER A 283 7.55 -1.28 -3.02
CA SER A 283 7.57 -0.04 -3.80
C SER A 283 6.62 1.05 -3.30
N ASP A 284 5.57 0.69 -2.56
CA ASP A 284 4.48 1.56 -2.10
C ASP A 284 3.66 2.17 -3.26
N GLY A 285 4.29 3.06 -4.03
CA GLY A 285 3.70 3.68 -5.20
C GLY A 285 4.70 3.84 -6.33
N PRO A 286 4.94 2.82 -7.18
CA PRO A 286 5.94 2.85 -8.25
C PRO A 286 5.90 4.09 -9.13
N GLU A 287 4.73 4.43 -9.66
CA GLU A 287 4.55 5.55 -10.59
C GLU A 287 4.60 6.88 -9.84
N PHE A 288 3.89 6.95 -8.70
CA PHE A 288 3.85 8.15 -7.87
C PHE A 288 5.23 8.52 -7.32
N LEU A 289 6.04 7.54 -6.93
CA LEU A 289 7.36 7.71 -6.33
C LEU A 289 8.50 7.49 -7.34
N SER A 290 8.19 7.32 -8.63
CA SER A 290 9.17 7.06 -9.70
C SER A 290 10.20 5.98 -9.33
N THR A 291 9.71 4.87 -8.75
CA THR A 291 10.51 3.71 -8.35
C THR A 291 9.80 2.41 -8.73
N ASP A 292 10.37 1.25 -8.37
CA ASP A 292 9.74 -0.06 -8.45
C ASP A 292 10.53 -1.04 -7.57
N VAL A 293 9.98 -2.21 -7.24
CA VAL A 293 10.64 -3.16 -6.33
C VAL A 293 12.05 -3.55 -6.76
N LYS A 294 12.30 -3.68 -8.08
CA LYS A 294 13.63 -3.97 -8.61
C LYS A 294 14.59 -2.82 -8.37
N LYS A 295 14.17 -1.58 -8.61
CA LYS A 295 14.95 -0.37 -8.27
C LYS A 295 15.23 -0.28 -6.78
N GLU A 296 14.27 -0.63 -5.91
CA GLU A 296 14.49 -0.64 -4.46
C GLU A 296 15.66 -1.55 -4.09
N PHE A 297 15.65 -2.82 -4.53
CA PHE A 297 16.78 -3.75 -4.28
C PHE A 297 18.09 -3.23 -4.88
N GLN A 298 18.07 -2.72 -6.11
CA GLN A 298 19.26 -2.15 -6.75
C GLN A 298 19.85 -0.99 -5.93
N LEU A 299 19.01 -0.07 -5.46
CA LEU A 299 19.44 1.07 -4.65
C LEU A 299 20.02 0.63 -3.30
N LEU A 300 19.37 -0.31 -2.61
CA LEU A 300 19.84 -0.81 -1.32
C LEU A 300 21.20 -1.52 -1.44
N LEU A 301 21.39 -2.34 -2.48
CA LEU A 301 22.66 -3.02 -2.79
C LEU A 301 23.77 -2.02 -3.16
N GLN A 302 23.50 -1.10 -4.09
CA GLN A 302 24.45 -0.07 -4.51
C GLN A 302 24.93 0.81 -3.35
N LYS A 303 24.02 1.12 -2.42
CA LYS A 303 24.32 1.93 -1.23
C LYS A 303 24.91 1.11 -0.08
N LYS A 304 25.10 -0.20 -0.26
CA LYS A 304 25.61 -1.12 0.77
C LYS A 304 24.79 -1.04 2.06
N ILE A 305 23.47 -0.94 1.91
CA ILE A 305 22.51 -0.98 3.02
C ILE A 305 22.17 -2.43 3.36
N ILE A 306 22.03 -3.25 2.32
CA ILE A 306 21.89 -4.70 2.41
C ILE A 306 22.98 -5.38 1.58
N THR A 307 23.30 -6.62 1.91
CA THR A 307 24.16 -7.50 1.08
C THR A 307 23.33 -8.26 0.03
N GLN A 308 24.00 -9.00 -0.85
CA GLN A 308 23.32 -9.91 -1.78
C GLN A 308 22.57 -11.03 -1.04
N GLU A 309 23.18 -11.58 0.01
CA GLU A 309 22.58 -12.58 0.88
C GLU A 309 21.34 -12.03 1.61
N ASP A 310 21.41 -10.80 2.12
CA ASP A 310 20.24 -10.13 2.70
C ASP A 310 19.12 -9.99 1.67
N ALA A 311 19.44 -9.65 0.43
CA ALA A 311 18.43 -9.51 -0.64
C ALA A 311 17.74 -10.85 -0.93
N GLU A 312 18.49 -11.93 -1.04
CA GLU A 312 17.96 -13.29 -1.25
C GLU A 312 17.08 -13.74 -0.07
N HIS A 313 17.53 -13.49 1.16
CA HIS A 313 16.75 -13.77 2.36
C HIS A 313 15.43 -12.99 2.36
N VAL A 314 15.47 -11.69 2.08
CA VAL A 314 14.28 -10.84 2.08
C VAL A 314 13.31 -11.21 0.96
N ILE A 315 13.81 -11.60 -0.23
CA ILE A 315 12.98 -12.13 -1.31
C ILE A 315 12.29 -13.42 -0.85
N HIS A 316 13.04 -14.37 -0.28
CA HIS A 316 12.47 -15.61 0.24
C HIS A 316 11.41 -15.36 1.32
N LEU A 317 11.71 -14.49 2.29
CA LEU A 317 10.76 -14.10 3.33
C LEU A 317 9.50 -13.48 2.73
N SER A 318 9.62 -12.66 1.67
CA SER A 318 8.48 -12.06 0.98
C SER A 318 7.53 -13.11 0.39
N HIS A 319 8.06 -14.22 -0.15
CA HIS A 319 7.22 -15.32 -0.60
C HIS A 319 6.53 -16.05 0.55
N THR A 320 7.24 -16.28 1.66
CA THR A 320 6.67 -16.99 2.82
C THR A 320 5.67 -16.15 3.62
N ALA A 321 5.84 -14.82 3.63
CA ALA A 321 4.95 -13.86 4.31
C ALA A 321 3.76 -13.45 3.44
N SER A 322 3.65 -13.99 2.23
CA SER A 322 2.56 -13.68 1.31
C SER A 322 1.25 -14.28 1.78
N PHE A 323 0.16 -13.56 1.52
CA PHE A 323 -1.20 -14.07 1.63
C PHE A 323 -1.68 -14.79 0.36
N VAL A 324 -0.90 -14.76 -0.72
CA VAL A 324 -1.16 -15.50 -1.95
C VAL A 324 -0.65 -16.94 -1.77
N GLN A 325 -1.57 -17.90 -1.72
CA GLN A 325 -1.27 -19.33 -1.55
C GLN A 325 -0.93 -20.01 -2.89
#